data_AF-A0A7Z2YD79-F1
#
_entry.id   AF-A0A7Z2YD79-F1
#
_cell.length_a   1.000
_cell.length_b   1.000
_cell.length_c   1.000
_cell.angle_alpha   90.00
_cell.angle_beta   90.00
_cell.angle_gamma   90.00
#
_symmetry.space_group_name_H-M   'P 1'
#
loop_
_entity.id
_entity.type
_entity.pdbx_description
1 polymer ?
#
loop_
_entity_poly.entity_id
_entity_poly.type
_entity_poly.pdbx_seq_one_letter_code
_entity_poly.pdbx_strand_id
1 'polypeptide(L)'
;MQRLLIILSLSIGLLIPTKADTLHTNIDSEALAQIERKADLGDTSAQQQLVDLYLADASLIRDQEWFDKLLVANAFEQHLSSQLALAEKLEALSLTQPAALDLAIAMYGVIEEQSPEARSKYYHLLERKFNDSKKAQLANLPTIEVNDSEDGQTINADRDSSIHLWLSYLVIGFLSLGLIATITILKRARDVIKSIDHTDLQQQIASQKEQISRQTQQLKKAQRLIAQYEHVNHREPQQKAYKVASATPDKRLLQACRIFGYTPKTIPSPEEIKRQYKKLSHRYHPDRHGDSEKMKSINTAFTLLIKHHTEKA
;
A
#
# COMPACT_ATOMS: atom_id res chain seq x y z
N MET A 1 -20.12 19.52 2.14
CA MET A 1 -19.93 20.05 0.78
C MET A 1 -18.75 21.03 0.72
N GLN A 2 -18.78 22.19 1.39
CA GLN A 2 -17.67 23.17 1.35
C GLN A 2 -16.33 22.70 1.98
N ARG A 3 -16.36 21.84 3.01
CA ARG A 3 -15.12 21.41 3.70
C ARG A 3 -14.25 20.42 2.90
N LEU A 4 -14.82 19.71 1.94
CA LEU A 4 -14.07 18.80 1.06
C LEU A 4 -13.36 19.56 -0.07
N LEU A 5 -13.97 20.65 -0.55
CA LEU A 5 -13.37 21.57 -1.52
C LEU A 5 -12.20 22.39 -0.93
N ILE A 6 -12.24 22.73 0.36
CA ILE A 6 -11.19 23.53 1.02
C ILE A 6 -9.93 22.71 1.32
N ILE A 7 -10.04 21.39 1.49
CA ILE A 7 -8.87 20.52 1.70
C ILE A 7 -8.15 20.22 0.36
N LEU A 8 -8.88 20.26 -0.76
CA LEU A 8 -8.33 20.09 -2.11
C LEU A 8 -7.74 21.37 -2.72
N SER A 9 -7.97 22.55 -2.13
CA SER A 9 -7.50 23.85 -2.65
C SER A 9 -6.09 24.26 -2.18
N LEU A 10 -5.33 23.39 -1.51
CA LEU A 10 -3.96 23.67 -1.11
C LEU A 10 -2.96 22.97 -2.05
N SER A 11 -2.56 23.73 -3.06
CA SER A 11 -1.37 23.53 -3.90
C SER A 11 -1.32 22.20 -4.67
N ILE A 12 -2.16 22.11 -5.70
CA ILE A 12 -2.02 21.08 -6.73
C ILE A 12 -1.11 21.63 -7.84
N GLY A 13 0.18 21.43 -7.66
CA GLY A 13 1.19 21.66 -8.68
C GLY A 13 2.04 20.41 -8.82
N LEU A 14 1.48 19.36 -9.42
CA LEU A 14 2.25 18.18 -9.81
C LEU A 14 1.86 17.78 -11.23
N LEU A 15 2.84 17.89 -12.14
CA LEU A 15 2.78 17.44 -13.52
C LEU A 15 2.45 15.95 -13.54
N ILE A 16 1.39 15.58 -14.24
CA ILE A 16 1.05 14.19 -14.54
C ILE A 16 2.09 13.68 -15.55
N PRO A 17 2.85 12.60 -15.28
CA PRO A 17 3.62 11.93 -16.31
C PRO A 17 2.68 11.07 -17.14
N THR A 18 2.17 11.60 -18.25
CA THR A 18 1.41 10.79 -19.23
C THR A 18 2.40 10.03 -20.10
N LYS A 19 2.15 8.73 -20.22
CA LYS A 19 2.80 7.85 -21.21
C LYS A 19 2.36 8.34 -22.58
N ALA A 20 3.21 9.17 -23.21
CA ALA A 20 2.95 9.78 -24.50
C ALA A 20 2.98 8.73 -25.62
N ASP A 21 1.83 8.11 -25.90
CA ASP A 21 1.46 7.81 -27.29
C ASP A 21 0.78 9.08 -27.82
N THR A 22 1.54 9.92 -28.52
CA THR A 22 1.06 11.17 -29.10
C THR A 22 0.10 10.88 -30.25
N LEU A 23 -1.18 10.63 -29.92
CA LEU A 23 -2.27 10.92 -30.84
C LEU A 23 -2.58 12.41 -30.70
N HIS A 24 -2.03 13.25 -31.58
CA HIS A 24 -2.45 14.64 -31.67
C HIS A 24 -3.94 14.67 -32.02
N THR A 25 -4.79 14.97 -31.04
CA THR A 25 -6.19 15.31 -31.30
C THR A 25 -6.20 16.64 -32.04
N ASN A 26 -6.27 16.59 -33.37
CA ASN A 26 -6.38 17.78 -34.22
C ASN A 26 -7.78 18.38 -34.06
N ILE A 27 -7.98 19.13 -32.98
CA ILE A 27 -9.19 19.90 -32.73
C ILE A 27 -8.93 21.36 -33.06
N ASP A 28 -9.82 21.90 -33.89
CA ASP A 28 -9.78 23.32 -34.25
C ASP A 28 -9.95 24.19 -33.00
N SER A 29 -9.15 25.25 -32.89
CA SER A 29 -9.20 26.16 -31.73
C SER A 29 -10.58 26.79 -31.52
N GLU A 30 -11.37 26.96 -32.58
CA GLU A 30 -12.73 27.49 -32.50
C GLU A 30 -13.70 26.46 -31.89
N ALA A 31 -13.54 25.18 -32.25
CA ALA A 31 -14.32 24.08 -31.70
C ALA A 31 -14.03 23.89 -30.20
N LEU A 32 -12.75 23.96 -29.80
CA LEU A 32 -12.35 23.91 -28.39
C LEU A 32 -12.99 25.07 -27.60
N ALA A 33 -12.91 26.30 -28.11
CA ALA A 33 -13.50 27.47 -27.46
C ALA A 33 -15.04 27.42 -27.38
N GLN A 34 -15.70 26.66 -28.27
CA GLN A 34 -17.13 26.42 -28.17
C GLN A 34 -17.46 25.41 -27.07
N ILE A 35 -16.65 24.35 -26.93
CA ILE A 35 -16.81 23.34 -25.87
C ILE A 35 -16.56 23.98 -24.51
N GLU A 36 -15.48 24.75 -24.35
CA GLU A 36 -15.17 25.50 -23.12
C GLU A 36 -16.34 26.38 -22.70
N ARG A 37 -16.89 27.19 -23.63
CA ARG A 37 -18.04 28.06 -23.33
C ARG A 37 -19.27 27.28 -22.88
N LYS A 38 -19.56 26.12 -23.48
CA LYS A 38 -20.69 25.28 -23.05
C LYS A 38 -20.43 24.65 -21.68
N ALA A 39 -19.21 24.19 -21.44
CA ALA A 39 -18.79 23.63 -20.15
C ALA A 39 -18.91 24.67 -19.03
N ASP A 40 -18.50 25.92 -19.29
CA ASP A 40 -18.65 27.07 -18.38
C ASP A 40 -20.11 27.41 -18.07
N LEU A 41 -21.01 27.19 -19.03
CA LEU A 41 -22.45 27.36 -18.84
C LEU A 41 -23.12 26.21 -18.08
N GLY A 42 -22.36 25.17 -17.69
CA GLY A 42 -22.86 24.04 -16.92
C GLY A 42 -23.39 22.86 -17.74
N ASP A 43 -23.09 22.81 -19.05
CA ASP A 43 -23.45 21.66 -19.89
C ASP A 43 -22.57 20.44 -19.54
N THR A 44 -23.15 19.46 -18.84
CA THR A 44 -22.43 18.27 -18.36
C THR A 44 -21.83 17.43 -19.50
N SER A 45 -22.48 17.37 -20.66
CA SER A 45 -21.94 16.66 -21.82
C SER A 45 -20.71 17.37 -22.38
N ALA A 46 -20.73 18.71 -22.41
CA ALA A 46 -19.58 19.50 -22.84
C ALA A 46 -18.45 19.44 -21.81
N GLN A 47 -18.78 19.40 -20.52
CA GLN A 47 -17.81 19.22 -19.44
C GLN A 47 -17.08 17.88 -19.56
N GLN A 48 -17.81 16.78 -19.74
CA GLN A 48 -17.20 15.46 -19.91
C GLN A 48 -16.37 15.39 -21.20
N GLN A 49 -16.90 15.93 -22.31
CA GLN A 49 -16.16 16.00 -23.57
C GLN A 49 -14.85 16.77 -23.39
N LEU A 50 -14.87 17.88 -22.67
CA LEU A 50 -13.68 18.67 -22.41
C LEU A 50 -12.66 17.95 -21.52
N VAL A 51 -13.13 17.24 -20.50
CA VAL A 51 -12.26 16.40 -19.65
C VAL A 51 -11.57 15.34 -20.49
N ASP A 52 -12.30 14.62 -21.34
CA ASP A 52 -11.71 13.58 -22.20
C ASP A 52 -10.66 14.16 -23.16
N LEU A 53 -10.89 15.37 -23.69
CA LEU A 53 -9.90 16.07 -24.54
C LEU A 53 -8.63 16.44 -23.78
N TYR A 54 -8.77 16.97 -22.56
CA TYR A 54 -7.64 17.35 -21.73
C TYR A 54 -6.86 16.15 -21.18
N LEU A 55 -7.53 15.03 -20.96
CA LEU A 55 -6.87 13.76 -20.62
C LEU A 55 -6.11 13.18 -21.82
N ALA A 56 -6.63 13.35 -23.04
CA ALA A 56 -5.96 12.91 -24.25
C ALA A 56 -4.75 13.79 -24.60
N ASP A 57 -4.88 15.11 -24.44
CA ASP A 57 -3.82 16.07 -24.72
C ASP A 57 -3.75 17.15 -23.63
N ALA A 58 -2.83 16.94 -22.70
CA ALA A 58 -2.57 17.86 -21.60
C ALA A 58 -2.04 19.24 -22.06
N SER A 59 -1.53 19.35 -23.30
CA SER A 59 -1.06 20.64 -23.85
C SER A 59 -2.19 21.62 -24.14
N LEU A 60 -3.43 21.12 -24.24
CA LEU A 60 -4.63 21.93 -24.43
C LEU A 60 -5.09 22.61 -23.12
N ILE A 61 -4.59 22.16 -21.97
CA ILE A 61 -4.99 22.68 -20.65
C ILE A 61 -4.41 24.09 -20.47
N ARG A 62 -5.30 25.09 -20.44
CA ARG A 62 -4.93 26.50 -20.19
C ARG A 62 -4.92 26.85 -18.71
N ASP A 63 -5.86 26.29 -17.96
CA ASP A 63 -6.04 26.51 -16.53
C ASP A 63 -6.12 25.15 -15.82
N GLN A 64 -5.03 24.80 -15.13
CA GLN A 64 -4.93 23.55 -14.39
C GLN A 64 -5.91 23.51 -13.20
N GLU A 65 -6.10 24.63 -12.50
CA GLU A 65 -6.98 24.67 -11.33
C GLU A 65 -8.45 24.47 -11.73
N TRP A 66 -8.83 25.05 -12.87
CA TRP A 66 -10.15 24.85 -13.45
C TRP A 66 -10.35 23.40 -13.91
N PHE A 67 -9.39 22.83 -14.63
CA PHE A 67 -9.45 21.42 -15.04
C PHE A 67 -9.58 20.48 -13.84
N ASP A 68 -8.86 20.76 -12.75
CA ASP A 68 -8.90 19.95 -11.55
C ASP A 68 -10.29 19.93 -10.91
N LYS A 69 -10.95 21.08 -10.82
CA LYS A 69 -12.32 21.19 -10.33
C LYS A 69 -13.30 20.44 -11.23
N LEU A 70 -13.13 20.61 -12.54
CA LEU A 70 -13.95 19.97 -13.55
C LEU A 70 -13.83 18.44 -13.50
N LEU A 71 -12.60 17.94 -13.39
CA LEU A 71 -12.29 16.52 -13.27
C LEU A 71 -12.95 15.90 -12.04
N VAL A 72 -12.86 16.57 -10.89
CA VAL A 72 -13.51 16.13 -9.65
C VAL A 72 -15.03 16.09 -9.82
N ALA A 73 -15.64 17.11 -10.42
CA ALA A 73 -17.08 17.15 -10.66
C ALA A 73 -17.53 15.97 -11.54
N ASN A 74 -16.86 15.75 -12.67
CA ASN A 74 -17.19 14.69 -13.63
C ASN A 74 -16.94 13.28 -13.06
N ALA A 75 -15.95 13.11 -12.18
CA ALA A 75 -15.73 11.84 -11.50
C ALA A 75 -16.93 11.42 -10.61
N PHE A 76 -17.67 12.37 -10.03
CA PHE A 76 -18.88 12.06 -9.27
C PHE A 76 -20.10 11.75 -10.15
N GLU A 77 -20.06 12.08 -11.43
CA GLU A 77 -21.11 11.74 -12.42
C GLU A 77 -20.97 10.31 -12.98
N GLN A 78 -20.07 9.50 -12.42
CA GLN A 78 -19.80 8.10 -12.80
C GLN A 78 -19.19 7.92 -14.19
N HIS A 79 -18.50 8.95 -14.70
CA HIS A 79 -17.69 8.81 -15.89
C HIS A 79 -16.38 8.08 -15.58
N LEU A 80 -16.22 6.87 -16.14
CA LEU A 80 -15.08 5.98 -15.85
C LEU A 80 -13.72 6.63 -16.14
N SER A 81 -13.59 7.38 -17.25
CA SER A 81 -12.35 8.09 -17.60
C SER A 81 -11.98 9.13 -16.55
N SER A 82 -12.94 9.95 -16.14
CA SER A 82 -12.79 10.97 -15.09
C SER A 82 -12.47 10.35 -13.72
N GLN A 83 -13.11 9.23 -13.37
CA GLN A 83 -12.84 8.50 -12.12
C GLN A 83 -11.44 7.88 -12.08
N LEU A 84 -11.00 7.27 -13.19
CA LEU A 84 -9.64 6.74 -13.33
C LEU A 84 -8.60 7.85 -13.21
N ALA A 85 -8.76 8.93 -13.98
CA ALA A 85 -7.82 10.05 -13.95
C ALA A 85 -7.74 10.72 -12.58
N LEU A 86 -8.87 10.85 -11.88
CA LEU A 86 -8.88 11.36 -10.50
C LEU A 86 -8.13 10.41 -9.54
N ALA A 87 -8.34 9.09 -9.66
CA ALA A 87 -7.65 8.10 -8.83
C ALA A 87 -6.13 8.13 -9.04
N GLU A 88 -5.67 8.22 -10.29
CA GLU A 88 -4.26 8.35 -10.66
C GLU A 88 -3.63 9.62 -10.11
N LYS A 89 -4.38 10.71 -10.15
CA LYS A 89 -3.92 11.98 -9.61
C LYS A 89 -3.79 11.95 -8.08
N LEU A 90 -4.73 11.32 -7.40
CA LEU A 90 -4.66 11.10 -5.95
C LEU A 90 -3.50 10.17 -5.58
N GLU A 91 -3.23 9.16 -6.40
CA GLU A 91 -2.07 8.29 -6.24
C GLU A 91 -0.75 9.07 -6.39
N ALA A 92 -0.62 9.93 -7.41
CA ALA A 92 0.53 10.81 -7.56
C ALA A 92 0.69 11.77 -6.36
N LEU A 93 -0.43 12.32 -5.88
CA LEU A 93 -0.46 13.19 -4.70
C LEU A 93 -0.05 12.44 -3.42
N SER A 94 -0.26 11.12 -3.35
CA SER A 94 0.12 10.31 -2.19
C SER A 94 1.62 10.33 -1.88
N LEU A 95 2.46 10.68 -2.86
CA LEU A 95 3.90 10.82 -2.69
C LEU A 95 4.28 12.01 -1.80
N THR A 96 3.51 13.09 -1.86
CA THR A 96 3.73 14.31 -1.06
C THR A 96 2.77 14.41 0.12
N GLN A 97 1.54 13.92 -0.04
CA GLN A 97 0.48 13.95 0.96
C GLN A 97 -0.04 12.52 1.21
N PRO A 98 0.44 11.82 2.26
CA PRO A 98 0.11 10.41 2.47
C PRO A 98 -1.40 10.16 2.67
N ALA A 99 -2.17 11.17 3.11
CA ALA A 99 -3.62 11.09 3.23
C ALA A 99 -4.33 10.86 1.88
N ALA A 100 -3.72 11.26 0.76
CA ALA A 100 -4.29 11.06 -0.57
C ALA A 100 -4.27 9.58 -1.01
N LEU A 101 -3.42 8.74 -0.40
CA LEU A 101 -3.35 7.31 -0.69
C LEU A 101 -4.69 6.60 -0.42
N ASP A 102 -5.34 6.93 0.70
CA ASP A 102 -6.60 6.31 1.08
C ASP A 102 -7.75 6.71 0.13
N LEU A 103 -7.71 7.95 -0.37
CA LEU A 103 -8.65 8.43 -1.38
C LEU A 103 -8.43 7.73 -2.72
N ALA A 104 -7.17 7.56 -3.14
CA ALA A 104 -6.84 6.83 -4.36
C ALA A 104 -7.32 5.36 -4.29
N ILE A 105 -7.06 4.68 -3.18
CA ILE A 105 -7.54 3.30 -2.94
C ILE A 105 -9.06 3.24 -3.01
N ALA A 106 -9.77 4.18 -2.37
CA ALA A 106 -11.22 4.22 -2.40
C ALA A 106 -11.76 4.41 -3.83
N MET A 107 -11.15 5.33 -4.59
CA MET A 107 -11.55 5.60 -5.99
C MET A 107 -11.32 4.40 -6.89
N TYR A 108 -10.15 3.76 -6.84
CA TYR A 108 -9.91 2.54 -7.61
C TYR A 108 -10.84 1.38 -7.21
N GLY A 109 -11.20 1.28 -5.93
CA GLY A 109 -12.15 0.28 -5.45
C GLY A 109 -13.58 0.49 -5.96
N VAL A 110 -13.99 1.73 -6.26
CA VAL A 110 -15.31 2.01 -6.86
C VAL A 110 -15.37 1.52 -8.32
N ILE A 111 -14.24 1.53 -9.02
CA ILE A 111 -14.17 1.25 -10.47
C ILE A 111 -13.46 -0.06 -10.83
N GLU A 112 -13.15 -0.91 -9.85
CA GLU A 112 -12.41 -2.17 -10.07
C GLU A 112 -13.18 -3.23 -10.88
N GLU A 113 -14.51 -3.16 -10.87
CA GLU A 113 -15.36 -4.03 -11.68
C GLU A 113 -15.41 -3.58 -13.13
N GLN A 114 -15.27 -2.27 -13.36
CA GLN A 114 -15.44 -1.62 -14.66
C GLN A 114 -14.11 -1.49 -15.43
N SER A 115 -12.98 -1.45 -14.72
CA SER A 115 -11.65 -1.36 -15.33
C SER A 115 -10.67 -2.41 -14.76
N PRO A 116 -10.09 -3.29 -15.59
CA PRO A 116 -9.08 -4.25 -15.16
C PRO A 116 -7.78 -3.55 -14.70
N GLU A 117 -7.46 -2.38 -15.26
CA GLU A 117 -6.34 -1.56 -14.82
C GLU A 117 -6.58 -1.05 -13.40
N ALA A 118 -7.78 -0.51 -13.13
CA ALA A 118 -8.15 -0.04 -11.81
C ALA A 118 -8.05 -1.14 -10.76
N ARG A 119 -8.52 -2.35 -11.08
CA ARG A 119 -8.40 -3.52 -10.21
C ARG A 119 -6.96 -3.85 -9.87
N SER A 120 -6.08 -3.82 -10.87
CA SER A 120 -4.65 -4.06 -10.66
C SER A 120 -4.05 -3.00 -9.73
N LYS A 121 -4.33 -1.71 -9.98
CA LYS A 121 -3.84 -0.61 -9.15
C LYS A 121 -4.41 -0.67 -7.73
N TYR A 122 -5.70 -1.01 -7.58
CA TYR A 122 -6.36 -1.19 -6.29
C TYR A 122 -5.63 -2.22 -5.41
N TYR A 123 -5.42 -3.45 -5.91
CA TYR A 123 -4.75 -4.49 -5.14
C TYR A 123 -3.28 -4.15 -4.85
N HIS A 124 -2.58 -3.53 -5.81
CA HIS A 124 -1.20 -3.11 -5.61
C HIS A 124 -1.07 -2.05 -4.51
N LEU A 125 -1.97 -1.06 -4.48
CA LEU A 125 -1.97 -0.03 -3.43
C LEU A 125 -2.37 -0.59 -2.06
N LEU A 126 -3.30 -1.54 -2.01
CA LEU A 126 -3.63 -2.25 -0.77
C LEU A 126 -2.43 -3.03 -0.22
N GLU A 127 -1.71 -3.75 -1.08
CA GLU A 127 -0.49 -4.47 -0.72
C GLU A 127 0.58 -3.51 -0.18
N ARG A 128 0.82 -2.40 -0.88
CA ARG A 128 1.75 -1.35 -0.43
C ARG A 128 1.36 -0.84 0.96
N LYS A 129 0.10 -0.44 1.16
CA LYS A 129 -0.40 0.06 2.45
C LYS A 129 -0.21 -0.95 3.58
N PHE A 130 -0.43 -2.23 3.30
CA PHE A 130 -0.21 -3.32 4.24
C PHE A 130 1.27 -3.48 4.61
N ASN A 131 2.15 -3.43 3.61
CA ASN A 131 3.59 -3.52 3.80
C ASN A 131 4.14 -2.32 4.58
N ASP A 132 3.66 -1.11 4.30
CA ASP A 132 4.03 0.11 5.03
C ASP A 132 3.60 0.03 6.50
N SER A 133 2.39 -0.47 6.77
CA SER A 133 1.91 -0.72 8.13
C SER A 133 2.75 -1.76 8.87
N LYS A 134 3.13 -2.85 8.21
CA LYS A 134 4.05 -3.86 8.77
C LYS A 134 5.40 -3.25 9.11
N LYS A 135 5.97 -2.45 8.20
CA LYS A 135 7.25 -1.77 8.40
C LYS A 135 7.18 -0.82 9.60
N ALA A 136 6.11 -0.03 9.72
CA ALA A 136 5.91 0.86 10.86
C ALA A 136 5.79 0.08 12.19
N GLN A 137 5.14 -1.08 12.18
CA GLN A 137 5.06 -1.94 13.37
C GLN A 137 6.42 -2.53 13.76
N LEU A 138 7.25 -2.91 12.79
CA LEU A 138 8.59 -3.42 13.03
C LEU A 138 9.56 -2.33 13.49
N ALA A 139 9.41 -1.10 12.99
CA ALA A 139 10.21 0.06 13.41
C ALA A 139 9.91 0.50 14.86
N ASN A 140 8.68 0.28 15.32
CA ASN A 140 8.27 0.57 16.71
C ASN A 140 8.59 -0.57 17.69
N LEU A 141 9.23 -1.64 17.23
CA LEU A 141 9.79 -2.64 18.14
C LEU A 141 11.00 -1.99 18.82
N PRO A 142 11.11 -2.00 20.16
CA PRO A 142 12.27 -1.45 20.82
C PRO A 142 13.51 -2.20 20.35
N THR A 143 14.35 -1.52 19.57
CA THR A 143 15.75 -1.86 19.46
C THR A 143 16.28 -1.90 20.89
N ILE A 144 16.88 -3.01 21.31
CA ILE A 144 17.59 -3.07 22.59
C ILE A 144 18.83 -2.18 22.42
N GLU A 145 18.63 -0.87 22.57
CA GLU A 145 19.69 0.13 22.61
C GLU A 145 20.23 0.13 24.04
N VAL A 146 21.47 -0.32 24.17
CA VAL A 146 22.28 -0.10 25.36
C VAL A 146 22.53 1.40 25.44
N ASN A 147 21.99 1.98 26.50
CA ASN A 147 22.06 3.39 26.84
C ASN A 147 23.51 3.73 27.21
N ASP A 148 24.19 4.55 26.41
CA ASP A 148 25.33 5.34 26.87
C ASP A 148 24.91 6.80 26.90
N SER A 149 24.68 7.27 28.12
CA SER A 149 24.49 8.67 28.49
C SER A 149 25.69 9.51 28.09
N GLU A 150 25.50 10.79 27.77
CA GLU A 150 26.23 11.86 28.45
C GLU A 150 25.60 13.25 28.22
N ASP A 151 25.45 13.95 29.34
CA ASP A 151 24.97 15.31 29.55
C ASP A 151 25.96 16.38 29.03
N GLY A 152 25.47 17.61 28.84
CA GLY A 152 26.34 18.78 28.78
C GLY A 152 25.65 20.12 28.49
N GLN A 153 25.06 20.74 29.51
CA GLN A 153 24.81 22.19 29.53
C GLN A 153 26.12 22.95 29.81
N THR A 154 26.30 24.15 29.26
CA THR A 154 26.71 25.35 30.03
C THR A 154 26.42 26.65 29.28
N ILE A 155 25.91 27.62 30.06
CA ILE A 155 25.69 29.03 29.74
C ILE A 155 26.95 29.80 30.17
N ASN A 156 27.37 30.82 29.42
CA ASN A 156 28.09 31.96 29.98
C ASN A 156 27.83 33.21 29.13
N ALA A 157 27.47 34.30 29.80
CA ALA A 157 27.43 35.66 29.30
C ALA A 157 28.32 36.52 30.20
N ASP A 158 29.08 37.46 29.63
CA ASP A 158 29.61 38.59 30.41
C ASP A 158 29.83 39.85 29.55
N ARG A 159 29.58 40.99 30.23
CA ARG A 159 30.14 42.35 30.10
C ARG A 159 29.60 43.41 29.12
N ASP A 160 28.72 44.24 29.70
CA ASP A 160 28.89 45.67 30.06
C ASP A 160 29.36 46.72 29.02
N SER A 161 28.54 47.75 28.79
CA SER A 161 29.02 49.13 28.74
C SER A 161 27.89 50.15 28.98
N SER A 162 28.18 51.07 29.90
CA SER A 162 27.29 52.05 30.49
C SER A 162 27.22 53.33 29.65
N ILE A 163 26.08 53.62 29.01
CA ILE A 163 25.58 54.95 28.58
C ILE A 163 24.03 54.99 28.42
N HIS A 164 23.29 53.89 28.62
CA HIS A 164 21.86 53.78 28.25
C HIS A 164 20.81 53.95 29.38
N LEU A 165 21.21 54.28 30.61
CA LEU A 165 20.34 54.07 31.78
C LEU A 165 19.10 55.00 31.86
N TRP A 166 19.10 56.24 31.35
CA TRP A 166 17.92 57.12 31.52
C TRP A 166 16.84 56.96 30.42
N LEU A 167 17.25 56.52 29.23
CA LEU A 167 16.38 56.27 28.07
C LEU A 167 15.79 54.86 28.14
N SER A 168 16.51 53.93 28.76
CA SER A 168 16.00 52.59 29.03
C SER A 168 14.85 52.61 30.03
N TYR A 169 14.81 53.50 31.03
CA TYR A 169 13.68 53.51 31.99
C TYR A 169 12.33 53.91 31.35
N LEU A 170 12.31 54.77 30.33
CA LEU A 170 11.07 55.06 29.59
C LEU A 170 10.63 53.88 28.71
N VAL A 171 11.58 53.25 28.02
CA VAL A 171 11.31 52.07 27.20
C VAL A 171 10.89 50.89 28.06
N ILE A 172 11.52 50.66 29.22
CA ILE A 172 11.17 49.62 30.21
C ILE A 172 9.82 49.93 30.87
N GLY A 173 9.47 51.20 31.09
CA GLY A 173 8.13 51.59 31.54
C GLY A 173 7.04 51.17 30.55
N PHE A 174 7.21 51.48 29.27
CA PHE A 174 6.28 51.03 28.22
C PHE A 174 6.31 49.51 28.00
N LEU A 175 7.49 48.88 28.08
CA LEU A 175 7.63 47.44 27.93
C LEU A 175 6.99 46.69 29.11
N SER A 176 7.11 47.22 30.34
CA SER A 176 6.53 46.62 31.54
C SER A 176 5.01 46.80 31.59
N LEU A 177 4.47 47.96 31.20
CA LEU A 177 3.02 48.12 31.02
C LEU A 177 2.49 47.21 29.91
N GLY A 178 3.23 47.09 28.79
CA GLY A 178 2.93 46.16 27.71
C GLY A 178 2.97 44.69 28.16
N LEU A 179 3.92 44.33 29.02
CA LEU A 179 4.06 43.00 29.60
C LEU A 179 2.91 42.70 30.57
N ILE A 180 2.50 43.67 31.40
CA ILE A 180 1.37 43.52 32.33
C ILE A 180 0.04 43.41 31.56
N ALA A 181 -0.13 44.19 30.49
CA ALA A 181 -1.30 44.09 29.59
C ALA A 181 -1.34 42.75 28.85
N THR A 182 -0.21 42.27 28.33
CA THR A 182 -0.13 40.94 27.70
C THR A 182 -0.33 39.82 28.71
N ILE A 183 0.20 39.90 29.92
CA ILE A 183 -0.03 38.90 30.98
C ILE A 183 -1.50 38.87 31.40
N THR A 184 -2.18 40.01 31.50
CA THR A 184 -3.61 40.07 31.85
C THR A 184 -4.51 39.58 30.72
N ILE A 185 -4.19 39.88 29.47
CA ILE A 185 -4.87 39.33 28.28
C ILE A 185 -4.64 37.82 28.19
N LEU A 186 -3.41 37.34 28.40
CA LEU A 186 -3.07 35.92 28.40
C LEU A 186 -3.71 35.16 29.55
N LYS A 187 -3.84 35.77 30.75
CA LYS A 187 -4.57 35.18 31.88
C LYS A 187 -6.07 35.07 31.59
N ARG A 188 -6.70 36.13 31.04
CA ARG A 188 -8.11 36.08 30.63
C ARG A 188 -8.35 35.09 29.47
N ALA A 189 -7.46 35.03 28.49
CA ALA A 189 -7.51 34.04 27.42
C ALA A 189 -7.33 32.62 27.98
N ARG A 190 -6.42 32.42 28.94
CA ARG A 190 -6.20 31.13 29.59
C ARG A 190 -7.39 30.70 30.46
N ASP A 191 -8.06 31.63 31.12
CA ASP A 191 -9.24 31.32 31.94
C ASP A 191 -10.47 31.00 31.05
N VAL A 192 -10.59 31.63 29.88
CA VAL A 192 -11.58 31.28 28.83
C VAL A 192 -11.22 29.96 28.12
N ILE A 193 -9.93 29.66 27.90
CA ILE A 193 -9.48 28.38 27.34
C ILE A 193 -9.60 27.23 28.36
N LYS A 194 -9.43 27.49 29.67
CA LYS A 194 -9.63 26.48 30.72
C LYS A 194 -11.07 26.05 30.89
N SER A 195 -12.04 26.82 30.39
CA SER A 195 -13.45 26.45 30.34
C SER A 195 -13.88 25.75 29.04
N ILE A 196 -12.94 25.53 28.09
CA ILE A 196 -13.21 24.77 26.86
C ILE A 196 -12.86 23.30 27.13
N ASP A 197 -13.88 22.51 27.44
CA ASP A 197 -14.08 21.07 27.17
C ASP A 197 -12.89 20.09 27.14
N HIS A 198 -11.83 20.36 27.91
CA HIS A 198 -10.65 19.49 27.96
C HIS A 198 -10.98 18.07 28.47
N THR A 199 -12.03 17.93 29.28
CA THR A 199 -12.56 16.65 29.78
C THR A 199 -13.20 15.82 28.68
N ASP A 200 -14.01 16.44 27.81
CA ASP A 200 -14.74 15.72 26.75
C ASP A 200 -13.80 15.27 25.63
N LEU A 201 -12.82 16.11 25.26
CA LEU A 201 -11.78 15.74 24.29
C LEU A 201 -10.86 14.63 24.83
N GLN A 202 -10.49 14.69 26.11
CA GLN A 202 -9.67 13.65 26.74
C GLN A 202 -10.44 12.32 26.89
N GLN A 203 -11.75 12.38 27.16
CA GLN A 203 -12.63 11.22 27.19
C GLN A 203 -12.87 10.63 25.79
N GLN A 204 -12.94 11.47 24.76
CA GLN A 204 -13.02 11.04 23.36
C GLN A 204 -11.72 10.37 22.91
N ILE A 205 -10.55 10.90 23.27
CA ILE A 205 -9.25 10.28 22.98
C ILE A 205 -9.11 8.94 23.73
N ALA A 206 -9.54 8.87 24.98
CA ALA A 206 -9.49 7.63 25.77
C ALA A 206 -10.39 6.54 25.18
N SER A 207 -11.62 6.89 24.81
CA SER A 207 -12.56 5.95 24.17
C SER A 207 -12.10 5.51 22.78
N GLN A 208 -11.53 6.40 21.98
CA GLN A 208 -10.90 6.04 20.69
C GLN A 208 -9.69 5.11 20.89
N LYS A 209 -8.84 5.38 21.89
CA LYS A 209 -7.70 4.53 22.24
C LYS A 209 -8.15 3.13 22.66
N GLU A 210 -9.26 3.03 23.38
CA GLU A 210 -9.85 1.74 23.75
C GLU A 210 -10.46 1.01 22.53
N GLN A 211 -11.11 1.72 21.61
CA GLN A 211 -11.59 1.11 20.37
C GLN A 211 -10.44 0.58 19.51
N ILE A 212 -9.36 1.34 19.37
CA ILE A 212 -8.14 0.90 18.67
C ILE A 212 -7.52 -0.31 19.36
N SER A 213 -7.50 -0.37 20.69
CA SER A 213 -6.96 -1.52 21.43
C SER A 213 -7.81 -2.79 21.21
N ARG A 214 -9.15 -2.64 21.15
CA ARG A 214 -10.06 -3.74 20.82
C ARG A 214 -9.87 -4.23 19.38
N GLN A 215 -9.77 -3.33 18.41
CA GLN A 215 -9.53 -3.68 17.01
C GLN A 215 -8.16 -4.34 16.81
N THR A 216 -7.11 -3.84 17.45
CA THR A 216 -5.78 -4.45 17.40
C THR A 216 -5.76 -5.82 18.07
N GLN A 217 -6.54 -6.04 19.14
CA GLN A 217 -6.70 -7.36 19.74
C GLN A 217 -7.42 -8.33 18.81
N GLN A 218 -8.44 -7.88 18.06
CA GLN A 218 -9.11 -8.68 17.04
C GLN A 218 -8.17 -9.01 15.88
N LEU A 219 -7.41 -8.04 15.37
CA LEU A 219 -6.38 -8.24 14.35
C LEU A 219 -5.32 -9.25 14.79
N LYS A 220 -4.84 -9.17 16.04
CA LYS A 220 -3.91 -10.16 16.60
C LYS A 220 -4.51 -11.57 16.63
N LYS A 221 -5.79 -11.71 16.96
CA LYS A 221 -6.48 -13.00 16.91
C LYS A 221 -6.57 -13.52 15.46
N ALA A 222 -6.95 -12.67 14.51
CA ALA A 222 -7.00 -13.03 13.09
C ALA A 222 -5.62 -13.44 12.54
N GLN A 223 -4.56 -12.69 12.88
CA GLN A 223 -3.18 -13.03 12.52
C GLN A 223 -2.73 -14.37 13.11
N ARG A 224 -3.11 -14.68 14.36
CA ARG A 224 -2.82 -16.00 14.96
C ARG A 224 -3.54 -17.13 14.23
N LEU A 225 -4.79 -16.91 13.80
CA LEU A 225 -5.53 -17.89 13.00
C LEU A 225 -4.89 -18.10 11.62
N ILE A 226 -4.46 -17.03 10.95
CA ILE A 226 -3.74 -17.11 9.68
C ILE A 226 -2.41 -17.86 9.87
N ALA A 227 -1.61 -17.51 10.87
CA ALA A 227 -0.36 -18.20 11.18
C ALA A 227 -0.60 -19.68 11.53
N GLN A 228 -1.66 -20.00 12.26
CA GLN A 228 -2.06 -21.39 12.54
C GLN A 228 -2.43 -22.12 11.24
N TYR A 229 -3.16 -21.47 10.34
CA TYR A 229 -3.55 -22.02 9.04
C TYR A 229 -2.34 -22.24 8.13
N GLU A 230 -1.39 -21.31 8.10
CA GLU A 230 -0.10 -21.44 7.43
C GLU A 230 0.72 -22.59 8.03
N HIS A 231 0.80 -22.72 9.35
CA HIS A 231 1.48 -23.84 9.98
C HIS A 231 0.81 -25.19 9.67
N VAL A 232 -0.52 -25.25 9.52
CA VAL A 232 -1.23 -26.48 9.15
C VAL A 232 -0.97 -26.81 7.68
N ASN A 233 -1.09 -25.85 6.76
CA ASN A 233 -0.85 -26.04 5.33
C ASN A 233 0.63 -26.28 4.98
N HIS A 234 1.58 -25.67 5.71
CA HIS A 234 3.01 -25.96 5.58
C HIS A 234 3.45 -27.22 6.34
N ARG A 235 2.64 -27.74 7.28
CA ARG A 235 2.82 -29.09 7.85
C ARG A 235 2.30 -30.19 6.92
N GLU A 236 1.35 -29.93 6.02
CA GLU A 236 0.91 -30.93 5.03
C GLU A 236 2.02 -31.42 4.07
N PRO A 237 2.94 -30.59 3.54
CA PRO A 237 4.08 -31.07 2.76
C PRO A 237 5.11 -31.82 3.63
N GLN A 238 5.25 -31.50 4.92
CA GLN A 238 6.16 -32.23 5.82
C GLN A 238 5.57 -33.53 6.37
N GLN A 239 4.25 -33.62 6.60
CA GLN A 239 3.60 -34.85 7.08
C GLN A 239 3.45 -35.90 5.97
N LYS A 240 3.34 -35.48 4.70
CA LYS A 240 3.47 -36.41 3.56
C LYS A 240 4.91 -36.91 3.38
N ALA A 241 5.93 -36.15 3.80
CA ALA A 241 7.32 -36.63 3.84
C ALA A 241 7.59 -37.55 5.06
N TYR A 242 7.03 -37.24 6.23
CA TYR A 242 7.28 -38.01 7.47
C TYR A 242 6.57 -39.38 7.50
N LYS A 243 5.44 -39.55 6.80
CA LYS A 243 4.79 -40.86 6.63
C LYS A 243 5.45 -41.78 5.58
N VAL A 244 6.36 -41.26 4.75
CA VAL A 244 7.18 -42.08 3.85
C VAL A 244 8.45 -42.58 4.57
N ALA A 245 8.93 -41.83 5.57
CA ALA A 245 10.09 -42.21 6.39
C ALA A 245 9.87 -43.46 7.27
N SER A 246 8.62 -43.77 7.68
CA SER A 246 8.27 -44.96 8.48
C SER A 246 7.68 -46.13 7.69
N ALA A 247 7.64 -46.05 6.36
CA ALA A 247 7.21 -47.15 5.51
C ALA A 247 8.33 -48.20 5.37
N THR A 248 8.02 -49.47 5.67
CA THR A 248 8.90 -50.62 5.40
C THR A 248 9.39 -50.59 3.94
N PRO A 249 10.61 -51.06 3.64
CA PRO A 249 11.19 -51.00 2.28
C PRO A 249 10.24 -51.54 1.20
N ASP A 250 9.45 -52.57 1.52
CA ASP A 250 8.43 -53.14 0.64
C ASP A 250 7.30 -52.17 0.26
N LYS A 251 6.86 -51.32 1.20
CA LYS A 251 5.80 -50.33 0.95
C LYS A 251 6.29 -49.22 0.01
N ARG A 252 7.55 -48.81 0.14
CA ARG A 252 8.17 -47.81 -0.76
C ARG A 252 8.37 -48.38 -2.16
N LEU A 253 8.76 -49.66 -2.27
CA LEU A 253 8.87 -50.36 -3.54
C LEU A 253 7.51 -50.51 -4.23
N LEU A 254 6.46 -50.88 -3.48
CA LEU A 254 5.09 -50.97 -3.98
C LEU A 254 4.60 -49.61 -4.53
N GLN A 255 4.89 -48.53 -3.82
CA GLN A 255 4.56 -47.17 -4.26
C GLN A 255 5.30 -46.79 -5.55
N ALA A 256 6.60 -47.09 -5.66
CA ALA A 256 7.40 -46.85 -6.86
C ALA A 256 6.90 -47.66 -8.06
N CYS A 257 6.54 -48.93 -7.84
CA CYS A 257 5.93 -49.79 -8.85
C CYS A 257 4.61 -49.19 -9.37
N ARG A 258 3.75 -48.68 -8.47
CA ARG A 258 2.48 -48.05 -8.87
C ARG A 258 2.66 -46.79 -9.74
N ILE A 259 3.67 -45.98 -9.47
CA ILE A 259 3.97 -44.75 -10.26
C ILE A 259 4.36 -45.11 -11.69
N PHE A 260 5.11 -46.21 -11.87
CA PHE A 260 5.54 -46.67 -13.18
C PHE A 260 4.56 -47.65 -13.86
N GLY A 261 3.48 -48.03 -13.19
CA GLY A 261 2.49 -48.99 -13.69
C GLY A 261 2.94 -50.46 -13.62
N TYR A 262 3.90 -50.77 -12.75
CA TYR A 262 4.43 -52.12 -12.54
C TYR A 262 3.83 -52.77 -11.29
N THR A 263 4.00 -54.09 -11.18
CA THR A 263 3.77 -54.82 -9.93
C THR A 263 5.11 -55.24 -9.33
N PRO A 264 5.23 -55.36 -7.99
CA PRO A 264 6.49 -55.80 -7.35
C PRO A 264 6.99 -57.17 -7.82
N LYS A 265 6.10 -58.01 -8.38
CA LYS A 265 6.43 -59.32 -8.94
C LYS A 265 6.92 -59.27 -10.40
N THR A 266 6.68 -58.16 -11.10
CA THR A 266 6.96 -57.99 -12.54
C THR A 266 7.69 -56.67 -12.79
N ILE A 267 8.83 -56.45 -12.10
CA ILE A 267 9.67 -55.29 -12.35
C ILE A 267 10.50 -55.57 -13.61
N PRO A 268 10.34 -54.79 -14.71
CA PRO A 268 11.05 -55.02 -15.96
C PRO A 268 12.53 -54.65 -15.87
N SER A 269 13.30 -54.92 -16.93
CA SER A 269 14.74 -54.67 -17.00
C SER A 269 15.09 -53.18 -16.74
N PRO A 270 16.32 -52.87 -16.26
CA PRO A 270 16.74 -51.49 -16.01
C PRO A 270 16.65 -50.60 -17.25
N GLU A 271 16.82 -51.16 -18.45
CA GLU A 271 16.68 -50.45 -19.72
C GLU A 271 15.22 -50.05 -20.00
N GLU A 272 14.25 -50.91 -19.68
CA GLU A 272 12.82 -50.62 -19.79
C GLU A 272 12.39 -49.51 -18.80
N ILE A 273 12.93 -49.58 -17.57
CA ILE A 273 12.67 -48.57 -16.52
C ILE A 273 13.18 -47.19 -16.97
N LYS A 274 14.38 -47.10 -17.56
CA LYS A 274 14.93 -45.85 -18.12
C LYS A 274 14.07 -45.32 -19.27
N ARG A 275 13.57 -46.18 -20.17
CA ARG A 275 12.66 -45.78 -21.26
C ARG A 275 11.36 -45.19 -20.72
N GLN A 276 10.76 -45.85 -19.73
CA GLN A 276 9.52 -45.38 -19.12
C GLN A 276 9.74 -44.08 -18.33
N TYR A 277 10.87 -43.96 -17.63
CA TYR A 277 11.27 -42.73 -16.97
C TYR A 277 11.39 -41.57 -17.97
N LYS A 278 12.04 -41.77 -19.12
CA LYS A 278 12.16 -40.74 -20.18
C LYS A 278 10.79 -40.28 -20.70
N LYS A 279 9.82 -41.20 -20.84
CA LYS A 279 8.45 -40.86 -21.25
C LYS A 279 7.71 -40.05 -20.19
N LEU A 280 7.83 -40.44 -18.92
CA LEU A 280 7.19 -39.76 -17.79
C LEU A 280 7.81 -38.39 -17.53
N SER A 281 9.14 -38.28 -17.55
CA SER A 281 9.85 -37.01 -17.35
C SER A 281 9.53 -35.99 -18.44
N HIS A 282 9.45 -36.42 -19.71
CA HIS A 282 9.03 -35.56 -20.80
C HIS A 282 7.59 -35.04 -20.65
N ARG A 283 6.69 -35.82 -20.03
CA ARG A 283 5.28 -35.43 -19.80
C ARG A 283 5.11 -34.48 -18.61
N TYR A 284 5.87 -34.69 -17.54
CA TYR A 284 5.67 -33.97 -16.27
C TYR A 284 6.77 -32.94 -15.97
N HIS A 285 7.62 -32.59 -16.94
CA HIS A 285 8.69 -31.61 -16.73
C HIS A 285 8.12 -30.21 -16.41
N PRO A 286 8.60 -29.53 -15.35
CA PRO A 286 8.12 -28.20 -14.97
C PRO A 286 8.30 -27.16 -16.09
N ASP A 287 9.41 -27.20 -16.83
CA ASP A 287 9.68 -26.31 -17.98
C ASP A 287 8.70 -26.48 -19.14
N ARG A 288 7.89 -27.54 -19.13
CA ARG A 288 6.85 -27.83 -20.13
C ARG A 288 5.45 -27.65 -19.58
N HIS A 289 5.29 -26.82 -18.54
CA HIS A 289 4.06 -26.66 -17.75
C HIS A 289 3.59 -27.95 -17.05
N GLY A 290 4.53 -28.87 -16.80
CA GLY A 290 4.28 -30.08 -16.04
C GLY A 290 4.23 -29.85 -14.53
N ASP A 291 3.66 -30.82 -13.81
CA ASP A 291 3.51 -30.79 -12.36
C ASP A 291 4.86 -31.10 -11.65
N SER A 292 5.42 -30.07 -11.00
CA SER A 292 6.70 -30.14 -10.28
C SER A 292 6.70 -31.19 -9.16
N GLU A 293 5.58 -31.40 -8.47
CA GLU A 293 5.48 -32.40 -7.41
C GLU A 293 5.46 -33.82 -7.97
N LYS A 294 4.74 -34.04 -9.08
CA LYS A 294 4.75 -35.33 -9.78
C LYS A 294 6.14 -35.66 -10.31
N MET A 295 6.87 -34.68 -10.85
CA MET A 295 8.23 -34.91 -11.36
C MET A 295 9.19 -35.34 -10.25
N LYS A 296 9.13 -34.72 -9.07
CA LYS A 296 9.90 -35.17 -7.89
C LYS A 296 9.56 -36.60 -7.50
N SER A 297 8.27 -36.96 -7.47
CA SER A 297 7.81 -38.31 -7.16
C SER A 297 8.33 -39.36 -8.17
N ILE A 298 8.34 -39.03 -9.46
CA ILE A 298 8.88 -39.86 -10.54
C ILE A 298 10.38 -40.09 -10.35
N ASN A 299 11.14 -39.04 -10.03
CA ASN A 299 12.59 -39.13 -9.78
C ASN A 299 12.90 -40.05 -8.58
N THR A 300 12.18 -39.88 -7.47
CA THR A 300 12.36 -40.72 -6.29
C THR A 300 12.03 -42.18 -6.58
N ALA A 301 10.94 -42.45 -7.30
CA ALA A 301 10.56 -43.81 -7.69
C ALA A 301 11.56 -44.46 -8.64
N PHE A 302 12.12 -43.71 -9.59
CA PHE A 302 13.16 -44.19 -10.51
C PHE A 302 14.41 -44.65 -9.76
N THR A 303 14.95 -43.82 -8.87
CA THR A 303 16.14 -44.16 -8.07
C THR A 303 15.91 -45.42 -7.25
N LEU A 304 14.72 -45.59 -6.68
CA LEU A 304 14.38 -46.75 -5.86
C LEU A 304 14.29 -48.04 -6.69
N LEU A 305 13.68 -47.99 -7.88
CA LEU A 305 13.59 -49.14 -8.78
C LEU A 305 14.95 -49.57 -9.34
N ILE A 306 15.82 -48.61 -9.67
CA ILE A 306 17.20 -48.90 -10.08
C ILE A 306 17.99 -49.50 -8.92
N LYS A 307 17.85 -48.94 -7.71
CA LYS A 307 18.54 -49.45 -6.51
C LYS A 307 18.13 -50.90 -6.19
N HIS A 308 16.85 -51.23 -6.32
CA HIS A 308 16.35 -52.59 -6.13
C HIS A 308 16.94 -53.58 -7.15
N HIS A 309 17.22 -53.17 -8.39
CA HIS A 309 17.94 -54.01 -9.35
C HIS A 309 19.42 -54.17 -8.99
N THR A 310 20.08 -53.11 -8.52
CA THR A 310 21.51 -53.18 -8.12
C THR A 310 21.75 -53.96 -6.83
N GLU A 311 20.78 -54.01 -5.91
CA GLU A 311 20.89 -54.79 -4.67
C GLU A 311 20.56 -56.28 -4.84
N LYS A 312 19.99 -56.67 -6.00
CA LYS A 312 19.54 -58.04 -6.31
C LYS A 312 20.45 -58.75 -7.34
N ALA A 313 21.41 -58.03 -7.92
CA ALA A 313 22.44 -58.56 -8.83
C ALA A 313 23.69 -58.94 -8.02
#